data_AF-A0A9Q6I4D1-F1
#
_entry.id   AF-A0A9Q6I4D1-F1
#
_cell.length_a   1.000
_cell.length_b   1.000
_cell.length_c   1.000
_cell.angle_alpha   90.00
_cell.angle_beta   90.00
_cell.angle_gamma   90.00
#
_symmetry.space_group_name_H-M   'P 1'
#
loop_
_entity.id
_entity.type
_entity.pdbx_description
1 polymer ?
#
loop_
_entity_poly.entity_id
_entity_poly.type
_entity_poly.pdbx_seq_one_letter_code
_entity_poly.pdbx_strand_id
1 'polypeptide(L)'
;MKIPLPDDHKAFITALLDEPVDVIEMHSPHAEHIDRAYTVALQQKNHEAEADWKRTITFLALFVFLYAALGASLTLDLSPAGASHKSIEYALEAVPVLIAFSGFFISVLYLFLVRAGSRQRRNWQRTLLILERYTTGHVFKLTHQQGAGTSNYSLSSIMLALAMFICLTWLIIYNYLTFTTSGVFGSVISLFISTMVYVILDIQLLKPWQSEAENDPSGVDENKADR
;
A
#
# COMPACT_ATOMS: atom_id res chain seq x y z
N MET A 1 21.34 20.73 27.95
CA MET A 1 21.36 21.41 26.64
C MET A 1 19.92 21.65 26.20
N LYS A 2 19.58 22.84 25.68
CA LYS A 2 18.21 23.20 25.26
C LYS A 2 18.10 23.08 23.74
N ILE A 3 17.17 22.28 23.25
CA ILE A 3 16.92 22.14 21.81
C ILE A 3 15.66 22.96 21.47
N PRO A 4 15.78 24.05 20.69
CA PRO A 4 14.62 24.84 20.29
C PRO A 4 13.72 24.04 19.34
N LEU A 5 12.41 24.12 19.54
CA LEU A 5 11.41 23.44 18.72
C LEU A 5 11.06 24.30 17.49
N PRO A 6 11.33 23.86 16.25
CA PRO A 6 10.84 24.53 15.05
C PRO A 6 9.32 24.42 14.95
N ASP A 7 8.66 25.43 14.38
CA ASP A 7 7.19 25.47 14.23
C ASP A 7 6.63 24.25 13.48
N ASP A 8 7.39 23.72 12.51
CA ASP A 8 7.04 22.51 11.74
C ASP A 8 6.93 21.23 12.59
N HIS A 9 7.56 21.22 13.78
CA HIS A 9 7.61 20.06 14.68
C HIS A 9 6.71 20.24 15.90
N LYS A 10 6.24 21.48 16.17
CA LYS A 10 5.41 21.81 17.35
C LYS A 10 4.13 20.98 17.39
N ALA A 11 3.36 20.95 16.30
CA ALA A 11 2.09 20.21 16.26
C ALA A 11 2.29 18.70 16.55
N PHE A 12 3.34 18.10 16.00
CA PHE A 12 3.64 16.68 16.21
C PHE A 12 4.11 16.38 17.64
N ILE A 13 5.01 17.20 18.18
CA ILE A 13 5.57 17.00 19.52
C ILE A 13 4.54 17.32 20.61
N THR A 14 3.71 18.35 20.42
CA THR A 14 2.58 18.65 21.31
C THR A 14 1.56 17.52 21.30
N ALA A 15 1.25 16.93 20.14
CA ALA A 15 0.39 15.76 20.07
C ALA A 15 1.02 14.50 20.70
N LEU A 16 2.35 14.37 20.66
CA LEU A 16 3.07 13.23 21.25
C LEU A 16 3.19 13.32 22.78
N LEU A 17 3.37 14.54 23.30
CA LEU A 17 3.57 14.80 24.74
C LEU A 17 2.29 15.19 25.46
N ASP A 18 1.21 15.44 24.72
CA ASP A 18 -0.08 15.98 25.21
C ASP A 18 0.06 17.32 25.96
N GLU A 19 1.14 18.07 25.67
CA GLU A 19 1.49 19.33 26.32
C GLU A 19 2.18 20.29 25.34
N PRO A 20 1.84 21.60 25.35
CA PRO A 20 2.53 22.58 24.53
C PRO A 20 3.95 22.84 25.08
N VAL A 21 4.96 22.32 24.39
CA VAL A 21 6.37 22.47 24.78
C VAL A 21 7.11 23.33 23.76
N ASP A 22 7.69 24.45 24.20
CA ASP A 22 8.49 25.34 23.32
C ASP A 22 9.98 24.96 23.25
N VAL A 23 10.49 24.26 24.28
CA VAL A 23 11.92 23.89 24.37
C VAL A 23 12.05 22.53 25.05
N ILE A 24 12.80 21.60 24.46
CA ILE A 24 13.12 20.32 25.08
C ILE A 24 14.50 20.44 25.76
N GLU A 25 14.53 20.22 27.07
CA GLU A 25 15.76 20.12 27.84
C GLU A 25 16.31 18.69 27.79
N MET A 26 17.59 18.51 27.44
CA MET A 26 18.28 17.22 27.56
C MET A 26 18.24 16.73 29.01
N HIS A 27 17.91 15.43 29.20
CA HIS A 27 17.69 14.78 30.50
C HIS A 27 16.42 15.21 31.27
N SER A 28 15.49 15.90 30.60
CA SER A 28 14.14 16.09 31.13
C SER A 28 13.30 14.81 30.97
N PRO A 29 12.22 14.63 31.77
CA PRO A 29 11.27 13.55 31.55
C PRO A 29 10.69 13.54 30.13
N HIS A 30 10.55 14.70 29.49
CA HIS A 30 10.12 14.80 28.09
C HIS A 30 11.17 14.23 27.13
N ALA A 31 12.46 14.44 27.37
CA ALA A 31 13.52 13.87 26.56
C ALA A 31 13.58 12.33 26.69
N GLU A 32 13.37 11.80 27.89
CA GLU A 32 13.24 10.33 28.09
C GLU A 32 11.99 9.77 27.40
N HIS A 33 10.87 10.49 27.42
CA HIS A 33 9.65 10.07 26.73
C HIS A 33 9.83 10.04 25.20
N ILE A 34 10.54 11.03 24.65
CA ILE A 34 10.89 11.07 23.22
C ILE A 34 11.85 9.95 22.84
N ASP A 35 12.83 9.62 23.68
CA ASP A 35 13.74 8.49 23.43
C ASP A 35 13.01 7.14 23.45
N ARG A 36 12.09 6.95 24.40
CA ARG A 36 11.17 5.79 24.39
C ARG A 36 10.30 5.77 23.14
N ALA A 37 9.68 6.89 22.76
CA ALA A 37 8.88 6.99 21.55
C ALA A 37 9.70 6.66 20.29
N TYR A 38 10.96 7.08 20.23
CA TYR A 38 11.89 6.75 19.15
C TYR A 38 12.18 5.24 19.07
N THR A 39 12.50 4.60 20.20
CA THR A 39 12.75 3.14 20.22
C THR A 39 11.51 2.33 19.86
N VAL A 40 10.33 2.71 20.35
CA VAL A 40 9.05 2.08 20.00
C VAL A 40 8.75 2.27 18.51
N ALA A 41 8.91 3.49 17.97
CA ALA A 41 8.71 3.77 16.55
C ALA A 41 9.65 2.93 15.66
N LEU A 42 10.90 2.72 16.09
CA LEU A 42 11.86 1.89 15.37
C LEU A 42 11.44 0.41 15.37
N GLN A 43 11.00 -0.11 16.52
CA GLN A 43 10.48 -1.47 16.64
C GLN A 43 9.23 -1.68 15.78
N GLN A 44 8.30 -0.73 15.82
CA GLN A 44 7.06 -0.80 15.05
C GLN A 44 7.31 -0.74 13.54
N LYS A 45 8.20 0.16 13.09
CA LYS A 45 8.65 0.20 11.69
C LYS A 45 9.23 -1.14 11.24
N ASN A 46 10.07 -1.77 12.05
CA ASN A 46 10.69 -3.05 11.69
C ASN A 46 9.65 -4.18 11.63
N HIS A 47 8.72 -4.22 12.59
CA HIS A 47 7.61 -5.16 12.61
C HIS A 47 6.72 -5.01 11.36
N GLU A 48 6.37 -3.78 10.99
CA GLU A 48 5.60 -3.50 9.77
C GLU A 48 6.36 -3.87 8.49
N ALA A 49 7.67 -3.64 8.45
CA ALA A 49 8.51 -4.05 7.32
C ALA A 49 8.55 -5.58 7.14
N GLU A 50 8.58 -6.34 8.24
CA GLU A 50 8.49 -7.79 8.20
C GLU A 50 7.10 -8.27 7.74
N ALA A 51 6.04 -7.64 8.23
CA ALA A 51 4.67 -7.92 7.80
C ALA A 51 4.47 -7.62 6.30
N ASP A 52 4.97 -6.49 5.81
CA ASP A 52 5.00 -6.12 4.39
C ASP A 52 5.70 -7.19 3.54
N TRP A 53 6.85 -7.68 4.02
CA TRP A 53 7.63 -8.70 3.33
C TRP A 53 6.86 -10.01 3.23
N LYS A 54 6.25 -10.46 4.33
CA LYS A 54 5.41 -11.67 4.36
C LYS A 54 4.23 -11.55 3.38
N ARG A 55 3.51 -10.42 3.41
CA ARG A 55 2.42 -10.15 2.45
C ARG A 55 2.91 -10.20 1.00
N THR A 56 4.05 -9.58 0.71
CA THR A 56 4.65 -9.56 -0.63
C THR A 56 4.96 -10.97 -1.14
N ILE A 57 5.57 -11.82 -0.30
CA ILE A 57 5.85 -13.21 -0.65
C ILE A 57 4.55 -13.98 -0.92
N THR A 58 3.52 -13.79 -0.09
CA THR A 58 2.22 -14.46 -0.28
C THR A 58 1.60 -14.11 -1.64
N PHE A 59 1.60 -12.83 -2.02
CA PHE A 59 1.11 -12.42 -3.34
C PHE A 59 1.96 -12.99 -4.47
N LEU A 60 3.29 -13.01 -4.33
CA LEU A 60 4.18 -13.57 -5.34
C LEU A 60 3.93 -15.07 -5.55
N ALA A 61 3.77 -15.83 -4.46
CA ALA A 61 3.43 -17.25 -4.52
C ALA A 61 2.07 -17.47 -5.21
N LEU A 62 1.09 -16.62 -4.92
CA LEU A 62 -0.22 -16.64 -5.57
C LEU A 62 -0.12 -16.36 -7.07
N PHE A 63 0.71 -15.40 -7.51
CA PHE A 63 0.94 -15.15 -8.93
C PHE A 63 1.62 -16.32 -9.63
N VAL A 64 2.63 -16.95 -9.00
CA VAL A 64 3.26 -18.17 -9.53
C VAL A 64 2.23 -19.28 -9.72
N PHE A 65 1.37 -19.50 -8.72
CA PHE A 65 0.27 -20.46 -8.82
C PHE A 65 -0.69 -20.12 -9.97
N LEU A 66 -1.10 -18.87 -10.11
CA LEU A 66 -2.00 -18.43 -11.18
C LEU A 66 -1.37 -18.58 -12.57
N TYR A 67 -0.08 -18.28 -12.73
CA TYR A 67 0.63 -18.52 -14.00
C TYR A 67 0.70 -20.01 -14.32
N ALA A 68 0.96 -20.87 -13.33
CA ALA A 68 0.97 -22.32 -13.53
C ALA A 68 -0.43 -22.85 -13.89
N ALA A 69 -1.47 -22.39 -13.19
CA ALA A 69 -2.86 -22.73 -13.48
C ALA A 69 -3.28 -22.28 -14.89
N LEU A 70 -2.90 -21.06 -15.29
CA LEU A 70 -3.15 -20.55 -16.63
C LEU A 70 -2.43 -21.39 -17.68
N GLY A 71 -1.14 -21.68 -17.47
CA GLY A 71 -0.35 -22.55 -18.37
C GLY A 71 -1.00 -23.91 -18.53
N ALA A 72 -1.37 -24.56 -17.43
CA ALA A 72 -2.08 -25.84 -17.45
C ALA A 72 -3.42 -25.75 -18.21
N SER A 73 -4.21 -24.70 -17.99
CA SER A 73 -5.50 -24.51 -18.68
C SER A 73 -5.38 -24.34 -20.19
N LEU A 74 -4.23 -23.83 -20.67
CA LEU A 74 -3.97 -23.64 -22.10
C LEU A 74 -3.35 -24.87 -22.77
N THR A 75 -2.65 -25.72 -22.00
CA THR A 75 -1.96 -26.91 -22.55
C THR A 75 -2.75 -28.19 -22.40
N LEU A 76 -3.67 -28.26 -21.43
CA LEU A 76 -4.51 -29.43 -21.26
C LEU A 76 -5.62 -29.38 -22.31
N ASP A 77 -5.65 -30.38 -23.18
CA ASP A 77 -6.73 -30.58 -24.14
C ASP A 77 -7.98 -31.02 -23.34
N LEU A 78 -8.71 -30.02 -22.84
CA LEU A 78 -9.94 -30.20 -22.09
C LEU A 78 -11.12 -30.50 -23.03
N SER A 79 -10.89 -30.57 -24.35
CA SER A 79 -11.89 -30.93 -25.33
C SER A 79 -12.43 -32.33 -24.99
N PRO A 80 -13.69 -32.43 -24.53
CA PRO A 80 -14.25 -33.73 -24.22
C PRO A 80 -14.41 -34.45 -25.55
N ALA A 81 -13.62 -35.50 -25.76
CA ALA A 81 -13.83 -36.46 -26.82
C ALA A 81 -15.25 -37.07 -26.65
N GLY A 82 -16.28 -36.40 -27.19
CA GLY A 82 -17.67 -36.85 -27.18
C GLY A 82 -18.70 -36.08 -26.32
N ALA A 83 -18.46 -34.85 -25.83
CA ALA A 83 -19.55 -34.14 -25.14
C ALA A 83 -20.59 -33.57 -26.13
N SER A 84 -21.81 -34.07 -26.02
CA SER A 84 -23.01 -33.71 -26.82
C SER A 84 -23.55 -32.28 -26.56
N HIS A 85 -23.01 -31.54 -25.59
CA HIS A 85 -23.57 -30.26 -25.15
C HIS A 85 -22.62 -29.08 -25.42
N LYS A 86 -22.97 -28.26 -26.41
CA LYS A 86 -22.27 -26.99 -26.77
C LYS A 86 -22.00 -26.06 -25.57
N SER A 87 -22.83 -26.10 -24.52
CA SER A 87 -22.65 -25.27 -23.33
C SER A 87 -21.42 -25.63 -22.49
N ILE A 88 -20.97 -26.89 -22.53
CA ILE A 88 -19.79 -27.36 -21.79
C ILE A 88 -18.52 -26.89 -22.50
N GLU A 89 -18.53 -26.90 -23.83
CA GLU A 89 -17.42 -26.42 -24.68
C GLU A 89 -17.17 -24.92 -24.45
N TYR A 90 -18.23 -24.09 -24.46
CA TYR A 90 -18.11 -22.67 -24.14
C TYR A 90 -17.67 -22.40 -22.70
N ALA A 91 -18.10 -23.23 -21.73
CA ALA A 91 -17.68 -23.08 -20.35
C ALA A 91 -16.19 -23.38 -20.16
N LEU A 92 -15.66 -24.37 -20.88
CA LEU A 92 -14.24 -24.73 -20.86
C LEU A 92 -13.37 -23.66 -21.53
N GLU A 93 -13.84 -23.07 -22.63
CA GLU A 93 -13.13 -21.99 -23.33
C GLU A 93 -13.03 -20.71 -22.48
N ALA A 94 -13.96 -20.50 -21.54
CA ALA A 94 -13.95 -19.36 -20.63
C ALA A 94 -13.02 -19.52 -19.42
N VAL A 95 -12.53 -20.73 -19.11
CA VAL A 95 -11.69 -20.99 -17.93
C VAL A 95 -10.39 -20.16 -17.95
N PRO A 96 -9.61 -20.11 -19.04
CA PRO A 96 -8.41 -19.27 -19.10
C PRO A 96 -8.71 -17.77 -18.92
N VAL A 97 -9.86 -17.31 -19.42
CA VAL A 97 -10.31 -15.91 -19.29
C VAL A 97 -10.61 -15.59 -17.83
N LEU A 98 -11.28 -16.49 -17.10
CA LEU A 98 -11.56 -16.32 -15.67
C LEU A 98 -10.28 -16.31 -14.83
N ILE A 99 -9.34 -17.21 -15.11
CA ILE A 99 -8.03 -17.22 -14.46
C ILE A 99 -7.30 -15.90 -14.72
N ALA A 100 -7.28 -15.42 -15.96
CA ALA A 100 -6.65 -14.15 -16.30
C ALA A 100 -7.32 -12.94 -15.64
N PHE A 101 -8.66 -12.93 -15.55
CA PHE A 101 -9.40 -11.90 -14.82
C PHE A 101 -9.04 -11.89 -13.33
N SER A 102 -9.02 -13.07 -12.68
CA SER A 102 -8.62 -13.17 -11.27
C SER A 102 -7.18 -12.71 -11.04
N GLY A 103 -6.25 -13.08 -11.93
CA GLY A 103 -4.86 -12.61 -11.88
C GLY A 103 -4.75 -11.11 -12.05
N PHE A 104 -5.51 -10.51 -12.97
CA PHE A 104 -5.60 -9.07 -13.10
C PHE A 104 -6.14 -8.40 -11.83
N PHE A 105 -7.27 -8.88 -11.30
CA PHE A 105 -7.86 -8.33 -10.07
C PHE A 105 -6.90 -8.37 -8.88
N ILE A 106 -6.25 -9.52 -8.65
CA ILE A 106 -5.26 -9.70 -7.59
C ILE A 106 -4.03 -8.81 -7.82
N SER A 107 -3.60 -8.62 -9.06
CA SER A 107 -2.48 -7.73 -9.40
C SER A 107 -2.74 -6.26 -9.09
N VAL A 108 -3.98 -5.80 -9.30
CA VAL A 108 -4.39 -4.44 -8.93
C VAL A 108 -4.40 -4.29 -7.41
N LEU A 109 -4.93 -5.26 -6.67
CA LEU A 109 -4.87 -5.26 -5.20
C LEU A 109 -3.43 -5.21 -4.68
N TYR A 110 -2.53 -6.00 -5.26
CA TYR A 110 -1.12 -6.00 -4.92
C TYR A 110 -0.46 -4.64 -5.19
N LEU A 111 -0.77 -3.99 -6.32
CA LEU A 111 -0.29 -2.64 -6.64
C LEU A 111 -0.68 -1.63 -5.56
N PHE A 112 -1.94 -1.64 -5.12
CA PHE A 112 -2.39 -0.75 -4.06
C PHE A 112 -1.76 -1.06 -2.71
N LEU A 113 -1.56 -2.33 -2.38
CA LEU A 113 -0.86 -2.74 -1.15
C LEU A 113 0.57 -2.19 -1.13
N VAL A 114 1.31 -2.33 -2.24
CA VAL A 114 2.68 -1.81 -2.36
C VAL A 114 2.70 -0.28 -2.28
N ARG A 115 1.71 0.39 -2.89
CA ARG A 115 1.58 1.86 -2.83
C ARG A 115 1.28 2.33 -1.41
N ALA A 116 0.39 1.65 -0.68
CA ALA A 116 0.07 1.94 0.72
C ALA A 116 1.30 1.74 1.60
N GLY A 117 1.99 0.60 1.48
CA GLY A 117 3.24 0.33 2.21
C GLY A 117 4.33 1.37 1.91
N SER A 118 4.44 1.84 0.66
CA SER A 118 5.38 2.92 0.34
C SER A 118 5.04 4.25 1.01
N ARG A 119 3.75 4.60 1.15
CA ARG A 119 3.32 5.82 1.87
C ARG A 119 3.62 5.69 3.35
N GLN A 120 3.28 4.55 3.95
CA GLN A 120 3.52 4.26 5.35
C GLN A 120 5.01 4.29 5.72
N ARG A 121 5.88 3.69 4.90
CA ARG A 121 7.34 3.76 5.08
C ARG A 121 7.86 5.19 5.06
N ARG A 122 7.36 6.04 4.15
CA ARG A 122 7.73 7.46 4.09
C ARG A 122 7.26 8.22 5.33
N ASN A 123 6.07 7.92 5.83
CA ASN A 123 5.55 8.52 7.06
C ASN A 123 6.44 8.14 8.26
N TRP A 124 6.77 6.85 8.44
CA TRP A 124 7.69 6.42 9.49
C TRP A 124 9.08 7.03 9.38
N GLN A 125 9.62 7.17 8.17
CA GLN A 125 10.89 7.86 7.95
C GLN A 125 10.84 9.33 8.42
N ARG A 126 9.74 10.05 8.14
CA ARG A 126 9.54 11.42 8.64
C ARG A 126 9.42 11.45 10.16
N THR A 127 8.61 10.58 10.75
CA THR A 127 8.44 10.46 12.21
C THR A 127 9.79 10.22 12.90
N LEU A 128 10.59 9.29 12.39
CA LEU A 128 11.91 8.99 12.94
C LEU A 128 12.89 10.16 12.80
N LEU A 129 12.88 10.92 11.69
CA LEU A 129 13.72 12.12 11.54
C LEU A 129 13.35 13.22 12.53
N ILE A 130 12.05 13.39 12.82
CA ILE A 130 11.59 14.38 13.80
C ILE A 130 12.04 13.97 15.20
N LEU A 131 11.81 12.70 15.58
CA LEU A 131 12.19 12.17 16.90
C LEU A 131 13.72 12.17 17.09
N GLU A 132 14.48 11.77 16.07
CA GLU A 132 15.95 11.72 16.13
C GLU A 132 16.58 13.10 16.39
N ARG A 133 15.96 14.19 15.94
CA ARG A 133 16.46 15.55 16.21
C ARG A 133 16.54 15.87 17.70
N TYR A 134 15.77 15.17 18.52
CA TYR A 134 15.67 15.37 19.96
C TYR A 134 16.30 14.24 20.78
N THR A 135 16.85 13.21 20.13
CA THR A 135 17.63 12.14 20.79
C THR A 135 19.13 12.34 20.54
N THR A 136 19.97 11.67 21.32
CA THR A 136 21.44 11.83 21.36
C THR A 136 22.19 11.30 20.12
N GLY A 137 21.50 11.00 19.03
CA GLY A 137 22.09 10.39 17.82
C GLY A 137 21.75 11.14 16.53
N HIS A 138 22.68 11.10 15.55
CA HIS A 138 22.45 11.56 14.17
C HIS A 138 22.61 10.43 13.15
N VAL A 139 22.54 9.19 13.60
CA VAL A 139 22.86 8.01 12.78
C VAL A 139 21.85 7.81 11.66
N PHE A 140 20.56 7.98 11.92
CA PHE A 140 19.50 7.87 10.93
C PHE A 140 19.58 9.03 9.92
N LYS A 141 19.82 10.27 10.37
CA LYS A 141 20.07 11.41 9.46
C LYS A 141 21.31 11.21 8.59
N LEU A 142 22.42 10.75 9.15
CA LEU A 142 23.67 10.51 8.42
C LEU A 142 23.54 9.36 7.41
N THR A 143 22.89 8.26 7.79
CA THR A 143 22.62 7.13 6.88
C THR A 143 21.61 7.50 5.79
N HIS A 144 20.58 8.29 6.11
CA HIS A 144 19.61 8.76 5.13
C HIS A 144 20.23 9.76 4.14
N GLN A 145 21.11 10.65 4.61
CA GLN A 145 21.83 11.61 3.76
C GLN A 145 22.93 10.97 2.91
N GLN A 146 23.64 9.96 3.42
CA GLN A 146 24.59 9.15 2.62
C GLN A 146 23.87 8.34 1.52
N GLY A 147 22.60 7.99 1.75
CA GLY A 147 21.72 7.35 0.77
C GLY A 147 21.15 8.30 -0.31
N ALA A 148 21.51 9.58 -0.34
CA ALA A 148 20.96 10.58 -1.28
C ALA A 148 21.81 10.82 -2.56
N GLY A 149 22.73 9.91 -2.90
CA GLY A 149 23.43 9.93 -4.18
C GLY A 149 22.51 9.59 -5.38
N THR A 150 22.88 10.05 -6.58
CA THR A 150 22.13 9.91 -7.85
C THR A 150 21.92 8.47 -8.35
N SER A 151 22.38 7.45 -7.59
CA SER A 151 22.33 6.03 -7.95
C SER A 151 21.48 5.17 -6.99
N ASN A 152 20.78 5.76 -6.03
CA ASN A 152 20.11 4.98 -4.99
C ASN A 152 18.65 4.69 -5.36
N TYR A 153 18.43 3.51 -5.93
CA TYR A 153 17.09 2.97 -6.11
C TYR A 153 16.44 2.73 -4.75
N SER A 154 15.33 3.40 -4.47
CA SER A 154 14.57 3.10 -3.26
C SER A 154 13.90 1.74 -3.42
N LEU A 155 13.99 0.88 -2.39
CA LEU A 155 13.32 -0.42 -2.37
C LEU A 155 11.81 -0.26 -2.65
N SER A 156 11.20 0.82 -2.17
CA SER A 156 9.80 1.15 -2.44
C SER A 156 9.52 1.43 -3.93
N SER A 157 10.43 2.11 -4.63
CA SER A 157 10.32 2.34 -6.08
C SER A 157 10.46 1.05 -6.87
N ILE A 158 11.39 0.17 -6.48
CA ILE A 158 11.59 -1.14 -7.11
C ILE A 158 10.33 -2.00 -6.95
N MET A 159 9.80 -2.09 -5.72
CA MET A 159 8.58 -2.87 -5.45
C MET A 159 7.38 -2.32 -6.20
N LEU A 160 7.25 -0.99 -6.30
CA LEU A 160 6.16 -0.36 -7.06
C LEU A 160 6.28 -0.64 -8.57
N ALA A 161 7.50 -0.56 -9.12
CA ALA A 161 7.75 -0.91 -10.51
C ALA A 161 7.44 -2.39 -10.80
N LEU A 162 7.83 -3.29 -9.91
CA LEU A 162 7.50 -4.72 -10.00
C LEU A 162 5.99 -4.95 -9.97
N ALA A 163 5.26 -4.29 -9.06
CA ALA A 163 3.81 -4.41 -8.99
C ALA A 163 3.12 -3.88 -10.25
N MET A 164 3.58 -2.75 -10.80
CA MET A 164 3.07 -2.24 -12.08
C MET A 164 3.36 -3.19 -13.23
N PHE A 165 4.55 -3.79 -13.27
CA PHE A 165 4.91 -4.78 -14.28
C PHE A 165 4.01 -6.02 -14.24
N ILE A 166 3.80 -6.60 -13.05
CA ILE A 166 2.88 -7.74 -12.86
C ILE A 166 1.46 -7.35 -13.29
N CYS A 167 0.99 -6.17 -12.87
CA CYS A 167 -0.34 -5.66 -13.23
C CYS A 167 -0.52 -5.50 -14.74
N LEU A 168 0.45 -4.90 -15.41
CA LEU A 168 0.43 -4.71 -16.86
C LEU A 168 0.43 -6.06 -17.59
N THR A 169 1.21 -7.02 -17.09
CA THR A 169 1.31 -8.36 -17.68
C THR A 169 -0.04 -9.08 -17.62
N TRP A 170 -0.70 -9.09 -16.46
CA TRP A 170 -2.03 -9.67 -16.32
C TRP A 170 -3.10 -8.93 -17.11
N LEU A 171 -3.02 -7.61 -17.20
CA LEU A 171 -3.93 -6.82 -18.04
C LEU A 171 -3.81 -7.22 -19.52
N ILE A 172 -2.59 -7.36 -20.04
CA ILE A 172 -2.35 -7.77 -21.42
C ILE A 172 -2.88 -9.18 -21.66
N ILE A 173 -2.56 -10.13 -20.78
CA ILE A 173 -3.02 -11.52 -20.87
C ILE A 173 -4.56 -11.60 -20.86
N TYR A 174 -5.21 -10.88 -19.94
CA TYR A 174 -6.66 -10.86 -19.82
C TYR A 174 -7.34 -10.30 -21.08
N ASN A 175 -6.85 -9.19 -21.61
CA ASN A 175 -7.40 -8.61 -22.83
C ASN A 175 -7.13 -9.49 -24.06
N TYR A 176 -5.95 -10.10 -24.14
CA TYR A 176 -5.60 -11.03 -25.21
C TYR A 176 -6.54 -12.25 -25.22
N LEU A 177 -6.72 -12.92 -24.07
CA LEU A 177 -7.58 -14.11 -23.97
C LEU A 177 -9.05 -13.77 -24.21
N THR A 178 -9.51 -12.60 -23.73
CA THR A 178 -10.88 -12.16 -23.99
C THR A 178 -11.09 -11.89 -25.48
N PHE A 179 -10.10 -11.28 -26.15
CA PHE A 179 -10.13 -11.06 -27.59
C PHE A 179 -10.15 -12.36 -28.39
N THR A 180 -9.37 -13.38 -28.00
CA THR A 180 -9.37 -14.67 -28.71
C THR A 180 -10.68 -15.43 -28.56
N THR A 181 -11.31 -15.39 -27.37
CA THR A 181 -12.55 -16.14 -27.09
C THR A 181 -13.82 -15.44 -27.60
N SER A 182 -13.88 -14.12 -27.52
CA SER A 182 -15.12 -13.35 -27.77
C SER A 182 -14.97 -12.21 -28.79
N GLY A 183 -13.82 -12.13 -29.45
CA GLY A 183 -13.53 -11.18 -30.51
C GLY A 183 -13.49 -9.73 -30.01
N VAL A 184 -13.76 -8.81 -30.95
CA VAL A 184 -13.65 -7.35 -30.71
C VAL A 184 -14.62 -6.89 -29.62
N PHE A 185 -15.86 -7.40 -29.60
CA PHE A 185 -16.86 -7.00 -28.61
C PHE A 185 -16.42 -7.34 -27.18
N GLY A 186 -15.87 -8.53 -26.98
CA GLY A 186 -15.31 -8.92 -25.69
C GLY A 186 -14.13 -8.07 -25.26
N SER A 187 -13.24 -7.71 -26.19
CA SER A 187 -12.09 -6.85 -25.89
C SER A 187 -12.49 -5.44 -25.43
N VAL A 188 -13.55 -4.87 -26.00
CA VAL A 188 -14.08 -3.57 -25.53
C VAL A 188 -14.65 -3.70 -24.12
N ILE A 189 -15.40 -4.78 -23.86
CA ILE A 189 -15.97 -5.05 -22.53
C ILE A 189 -14.87 -5.30 -21.50
N SER A 190 -13.84 -6.09 -21.81
CA SER A 190 -12.72 -6.34 -20.89
C SER A 190 -11.97 -5.07 -20.55
N LEU A 191 -11.74 -4.18 -21.52
CA LEU A 191 -11.08 -2.91 -21.29
C LEU A 191 -11.91 -1.98 -20.40
N PHE A 192 -13.23 -1.97 -20.60
CA PHE A 192 -14.14 -1.24 -19.71
C PHE A 192 -14.14 -1.82 -18.29
N ILE A 193 -14.21 -3.14 -18.13
CA ILE A 193 -14.14 -3.79 -16.81
C ILE A 193 -12.80 -3.51 -16.13
N SER A 194 -11.68 -3.63 -16.85
CA SER A 194 -10.35 -3.38 -16.29
C SER A 194 -10.20 -1.94 -15.78
N THR A 195 -10.69 -0.96 -16.54
CA THR A 195 -10.67 0.45 -16.14
C THR A 195 -11.60 0.71 -14.96
N MET A 196 -12.82 0.16 -14.96
CA MET A 196 -13.75 0.28 -13.83
C MET A 196 -13.20 -0.34 -12.54
N VAL A 197 -12.62 -1.54 -12.61
CA VAL A 197 -11.98 -2.20 -11.45
C VAL A 197 -10.87 -1.33 -10.88
N TYR A 198 -10.01 -0.77 -11.75
CA TYR A 198 -8.95 0.13 -11.31
C TYR A 198 -9.50 1.37 -10.61
N VAL A 199 -10.48 2.06 -11.22
CA VAL A 199 -11.08 3.29 -10.67
C VAL A 199 -11.82 3.03 -9.36
N ILE A 200 -12.62 1.96 -9.28
CA ILE A 200 -13.36 1.61 -8.06
C ILE A 200 -12.38 1.32 -6.93
N LEU A 201 -11.33 0.54 -7.19
CA LEU A 201 -10.32 0.25 -6.18
C LEU A 201 -9.55 1.51 -5.79
N ASP A 202 -9.19 2.38 -6.73
CA ASP A 202 -8.53 3.65 -6.42
C ASP A 202 -9.40 4.51 -5.50
N ILE A 203 -10.69 4.68 -5.82
CA ILE A 203 -11.63 5.45 -4.98
C ILE A 203 -11.82 4.81 -3.60
N GLN A 204 -12.05 3.51 -3.52
CA GLN A 204 -12.30 2.83 -2.25
C GLN A 204 -11.06 2.82 -1.35
N LEU A 205 -9.87 2.72 -1.93
CA LEU A 205 -8.60 2.65 -1.19
C LEU A 205 -7.99 4.03 -0.94
N LEU A 206 -8.46 5.08 -1.60
CA LEU A 206 -8.13 6.47 -1.29
C LEU A 206 -8.93 7.06 -0.13
N LYS A 207 -9.90 6.33 0.43
CA LYS A 207 -10.62 6.81 1.61
C LYS A 207 -9.60 7.12 2.72
N PRO A 208 -9.50 8.39 3.15
CA PRO A 208 -8.59 8.75 4.22
C PRO A 208 -8.97 7.93 5.46
N TRP A 209 -7.96 7.50 6.20
CA TRP A 209 -8.15 6.93 7.53
C TRP A 209 -8.86 8.02 8.35
N GLN A 210 -10.19 7.94 8.48
CA GLN A 210 -10.94 8.74 9.42
C GLN A 210 -10.52 8.22 10.78
N SER A 211 -9.58 8.91 11.43
CA SER A 211 -9.38 8.75 12.86
C SER A 211 -10.72 9.05 13.52
N GLU A 212 -11.32 8.05 14.18
CA GLU A 212 -12.57 8.15 14.94
C GLU A 212 -12.56 9.27 16.01
N ALA A 213 -11.45 10.00 16.17
CA ALA A 213 -11.31 11.14 17.07
C ALA A 213 -12.04 12.43 16.64
N GLU A 214 -12.58 12.52 15.41
CA GLU A 214 -13.26 13.75 14.93
C GLU A 214 -14.81 13.63 14.90
N ASN A 215 -15.37 12.63 15.58
CA ASN A 215 -16.83 12.49 15.76
C ASN A 215 -17.22 12.38 17.24
N ASP A 216 -16.66 13.25 18.08
CA ASP A 216 -17.26 13.54 19.38
C ASP A 216 -18.01 14.89 19.30
N PRO A 217 -19.35 14.89 19.13
CA PRO A 217 -20.14 16.10 19.20
C PRO A 217 -20.41 16.40 20.68
N SER A 218 -19.40 16.85 21.42
CA SER A 218 -19.59 17.31 22.80
C SER A 218 -18.88 18.64 23.06
N GLY A 219 -19.70 19.70 23.24
CA GLY A 219 -19.35 21.04 23.71
C GLY A 219 -19.11 22.05 22.58
N VAL A 220 -19.77 23.21 22.49
CA VAL A 220 -20.29 24.11 23.52
C VAL A 220 -21.36 25.01 22.89
N ASP A 221 -22.61 24.92 23.36
CA ASP A 221 -23.63 25.97 23.20
C ASP A 221 -23.84 26.62 24.58
N GLU A 222 -22.86 27.42 25.00
CA GLU A 222 -22.99 28.36 26.13
C GLU A 222 -22.49 29.73 25.67
N ASN A 223 -23.38 30.51 25.05
CA ASN A 223 -23.57 31.95 25.30
C ASN A 223 -24.52 32.56 24.28
N LYS A 224 -25.79 32.77 24.69
CA LYS A 224 -26.60 33.95 24.35
C LYS A 224 -28.00 33.82 24.95
N ALA A 225 -28.14 34.23 26.21
CA ALA A 225 -29.42 34.69 26.74
C ALA A 225 -29.15 35.65 27.91
N ASP A 226 -28.51 36.77 27.60
CA ASP A 226 -28.61 37.99 28.41
C ASP A 226 -28.51 39.19 27.45
N ARG A 227 -29.69 39.64 26.99
CA ARG A 227 -30.05 41.01 26.63
C ARG A 227 -31.48 41.08 26.11
#